data_AF-A0A1W9HSF9-F1
#
_entry.id   AF-A0A1W9HSF9-F1
#
_cell.length_a   1.000
_cell.length_b   1.000
_cell.length_c   1.000
_cell.angle_alpha   90.00
_cell.angle_beta   90.00
_cell.angle_gamma   90.00
#
_symmetry.space_group_name_H-M   'P 1'
#
loop_
_entity.id
_entity.type
_entity.pdbx_description
1 polymer ?
#
loop_
_entity_poly.entity_id
_entity_poly.type
_entity_poly.pdbx_seq_one_letter_code
_entity_poly.pdbx_strand_id
1 'polypeptide(L)'
;MDQFATQADKHYKQLTNCIDEIIKIYTLLIETLHNERDILVSTDIEKLNEVNQAKETILMKLATLENIRVKIAKELAQVIGANFEVPRLLEIAAKLPPAFGTKLRDQHAVLDLQVRRVNEINRDNEELVRSALTHVQGAMNAIRDTLVDNKTYKKDSAINKNPKSGRLVSREA
;
A
#
# COMPACT_ATOMS: atom_id res chain seq x y z
N MET A 1 26.22 16.72 39.02
CA MET A 1 25.94 15.43 38.33
C MET A 1 24.46 15.24 37.99
N ASP A 2 23.51 15.91 38.67
CA ASP A 2 22.05 15.66 38.48
C ASP A 2 21.42 16.17 37.17
N GLN A 3 21.91 17.27 36.58
CA GLN A 3 21.26 17.86 35.41
C GLN A 3 21.35 16.99 34.15
N PHE A 4 22.46 16.28 33.94
CA PHE A 4 22.62 15.36 32.80
C PHE A 4 21.70 14.14 32.89
N ALA A 5 21.55 13.56 34.09
CA ALA A 5 20.62 12.46 34.32
C ALA A 5 19.16 12.89 34.11
N THR A 6 18.82 14.09 34.57
CA THR A 6 17.48 14.68 34.39
C THR A 6 17.17 14.95 32.92
N GLN A 7 18.15 15.44 32.15
CA GLN A 7 17.97 15.74 30.72
C GLN A 7 17.85 14.46 29.87
N ALA A 8 18.65 13.43 30.16
CA ALA A 8 18.56 12.15 29.48
C ALA A 8 17.20 11.47 29.71
N ASP A 9 16.70 11.48 30.95
CA ASP A 9 15.38 10.92 31.30
C ASP A 9 14.24 11.66 30.57
N LYS A 10 14.33 12.99 30.47
CA LYS A 10 13.36 13.79 29.71
C LYS A 10 13.33 13.40 28.23
N HIS A 11 14.48 13.38 27.55
CA HIS A 11 14.54 13.00 26.13
C HIS A 11 14.11 11.55 25.89
N TYR A 12 14.46 10.65 26.81
CA TYR A 12 14.01 9.27 26.78
C TYR A 12 12.47 9.15 26.85
N LYS A 13 11.84 9.85 27.80
CA LYS A 13 10.36 9.87 27.91
C LYS A 13 9.71 10.47 26.68
N GLN A 14 10.26 11.54 26.13
CA GLN A 14 9.77 12.13 24.88
C GLN A 14 9.89 11.17 23.69
N LEU A 15 11.03 10.48 23.57
CA LEU A 15 11.26 9.51 22.50
C LEU A 15 10.30 8.33 22.59
N THR A 16 10.17 7.73 23.78
CA THR A 16 9.27 6.60 24.00
C THR A 16 7.82 6.97 23.70
N ASN A 17 7.34 8.12 24.18
CA ASN A 17 5.99 8.60 23.88
C ASN A 17 5.79 8.87 22.38
N CYS A 18 6.78 9.46 21.71
CA CYS A 18 6.72 9.70 20.28
C CYS A 18 6.62 8.40 19.48
N ILE A 19 7.38 7.37 19.88
CA ILE A 19 7.31 6.04 19.26
C ILE A 19 5.95 5.39 19.54
N ASP A 20 5.39 5.49 20.75
CA ASP A 20 4.07 4.97 21.06
C ASP A 20 2.98 5.62 20.19
N GLU A 21 3.07 6.93 19.94
CA GLU A 21 2.18 7.62 18.99
C GLU A 21 2.37 7.12 17.55
N ILE A 22 3.61 6.90 17.10
CA ILE A 22 3.88 6.32 15.78
C ILE A 22 3.24 4.92 15.65
N ILE A 23 3.37 4.07 16.67
CA ILE A 23 2.75 2.73 16.70
C ILE A 23 1.22 2.83 16.56
N LYS A 24 0.57 3.78 17.25
CA LYS A 24 -0.87 4.03 17.10
C LYS A 24 -1.25 4.44 15.68
N ILE A 25 -0.44 5.31 15.05
CA ILE A 25 -0.68 5.74 13.66
C ILE A 25 -0.50 4.60 12.67
N TYR A 26 0.50 3.72 12.87
CA TYR A 26 0.62 2.49 12.09
C TYR A 26 -0.59 1.56 12.26
N THR A 27 -1.10 1.42 13.48
CA THR A 27 -2.31 0.62 13.74
C THR A 27 -3.51 1.17 12.96
N LEU A 28 -3.73 2.48 13.00
CA LEU A 28 -4.77 3.16 12.23
C LEU A 28 -4.58 3.00 10.70
N LEU A 29 -3.33 3.05 10.23
CA LEU A 29 -3.02 2.80 8.83
C LEU A 29 -3.41 1.38 8.40
N ILE A 30 -3.09 0.37 9.23
CA ILE A 30 -3.46 -1.03 8.98
C ILE A 30 -4.98 -1.20 8.91
N GLU A 31 -5.72 -0.59 9.83
CA GLU A 31 -7.19 -0.60 9.81
C GLU A 31 -7.73 0.04 8.52
N THR A 32 -7.14 1.15 8.10
CA THR A 32 -7.51 1.86 6.85
C THR A 32 -7.22 1.00 5.62
N LEU A 33 -6.09 0.28 5.59
CA LEU A 33 -5.74 -0.63 4.49
C LEU A 33 -6.63 -1.87 4.44
N HIS A 34 -7.07 -2.38 5.60
CA HIS A 34 -8.09 -3.44 5.63
C HIS A 34 -9.44 -2.94 5.11
N ASN A 35 -9.86 -1.74 5.50
CA ASN A 35 -11.08 -1.13 4.96
C ASN A 35 -10.98 -0.90 3.44
N GLU A 36 -9.83 -0.45 2.94
CA GLU A 36 -9.56 -0.34 1.50
C GLU A 36 -9.78 -1.66 0.78
N ARG A 37 -9.22 -2.75 1.31
CA ARG A 37 -9.40 -4.09 0.74
C ARG A 37 -10.88 -4.45 0.61
N ASP A 38 -11.66 -4.22 1.67
CA ASP A 38 -13.07 -4.57 1.71
C ASP A 38 -13.89 -3.72 0.71
N ILE A 39 -13.51 -2.46 0.52
CA ILE A 39 -14.08 -1.57 -0.51
C ILE A 39 -13.70 -2.02 -1.93
N LEU A 40 -12.45 -2.42 -2.16
CA LEU A 40 -11.99 -2.95 -3.45
C LEU A 40 -12.75 -4.21 -3.83
N VAL A 41 -13.01 -5.11 -2.86
CA VAL A 41 -13.81 -6.32 -3.07
C VAL A 41 -15.28 -5.98 -3.37
N SER A 42 -15.85 -4.96 -2.72
CA SER A 42 -17.24 -4.53 -2.94
C SER A 42 -17.44 -3.61 -4.16
N THR A 43 -16.35 -3.17 -4.82
CA THR A 43 -16.37 -2.28 -6.01
C THR A 43 -17.06 -0.93 -5.76
N ASP A 44 -16.97 -0.40 -4.54
CA ASP A 44 -17.56 0.90 -4.18
C ASP A 44 -16.56 2.04 -4.42
N ILE A 45 -16.62 2.63 -5.63
CA ILE A 45 -15.64 3.64 -6.08
C ILE A 45 -15.72 4.94 -5.28
N GLU A 46 -16.91 5.32 -4.78
CA GLU A 46 -17.08 6.55 -4.00
C GLU A 46 -16.36 6.45 -2.65
N LYS A 47 -16.53 5.31 -1.96
CA LYS A 47 -15.83 5.04 -0.69
C LYS A 47 -14.32 4.89 -0.86
N LEU A 48 -13.85 4.46 -2.05
CA LEU A 48 -12.42 4.34 -2.31
C LEU A 48 -11.72 5.71 -2.25
N ASN A 49 -12.37 6.76 -2.73
CA ASN A 49 -11.81 8.11 -2.66
C ASN A 49 -11.72 8.63 -1.21
N GLU A 50 -12.73 8.38 -0.39
CA GLU A 50 -12.71 8.74 1.04
C GLU A 50 -11.57 8.04 1.78
N VAL A 51 -11.36 6.74 1.51
CA VAL A 51 -10.25 5.97 2.11
C VAL A 51 -8.89 6.48 1.64
N ASN A 52 -8.76 6.89 0.38
CA ASN A 52 -7.51 7.49 -0.11
C ASN A 52 -7.18 8.80 0.62
N GLN A 53 -8.17 9.67 0.85
CA GLN A 53 -7.97 10.91 1.63
C GLN A 53 -7.60 10.63 3.09
N ALA A 54 -8.23 9.62 3.70
CA ALA A 54 -7.88 9.18 5.05
C ALA A 54 -6.42 8.68 5.11
N LYS A 55 -5.99 7.84 4.15
CA LYS A 55 -4.59 7.38 4.04
C LYS A 55 -3.61 8.55 3.90
N GLU A 56 -3.90 9.52 3.04
CA GLU A 56 -3.02 10.67 2.85
C GLU A 56 -2.84 11.48 4.14
N THR A 57 -3.94 11.70 4.88
CA THR A 57 -3.92 12.36 6.19
C THR A 57 -3.07 11.60 7.21
N ILE A 58 -3.22 10.27 7.25
CA ILE A 58 -2.44 9.39 8.13
C ILE A 58 -0.95 9.46 7.77
N LEU A 59 -0.60 9.38 6.49
CA LEU A 59 0.79 9.44 6.02
C LEU A 59 1.45 10.80 6.31
N MET A 60 0.73 11.91 6.13
CA MET A 60 1.23 13.24 6.52
C MET A 60 1.53 13.34 8.02
N LYS A 61 0.64 12.78 8.86
CA LYS A 61 0.85 12.73 10.31
C LYS A 61 2.04 11.84 10.68
N LEU A 62 2.18 10.68 10.03
CA LEU A 62 3.30 9.76 10.22
C LEU A 62 4.64 10.42 9.86
N ALA A 63 4.72 11.10 8.72
CA ALA A 63 5.92 11.84 8.31
C ALA A 63 6.31 12.93 9.33
N THR A 64 5.30 13.64 9.86
CA THR A 64 5.52 14.65 10.90
C THR A 64 6.09 14.04 12.18
N LEU A 65 5.49 12.95 12.66
CA LEU A 65 5.95 12.24 13.86
C LEU A 65 7.34 11.64 13.66
N GLU A 66 7.66 11.13 12.48
CA GLU A 66 8.99 10.58 12.19
C GLU A 66 10.08 11.66 12.23
N ASN A 67 9.80 12.86 11.71
CA ASN A 67 10.71 13.99 11.83
C ASN A 67 10.94 14.38 13.31
N ILE A 68 9.88 14.37 14.12
CA ILE A 68 9.97 14.62 15.56
C ILE A 68 10.79 13.51 16.24
N ARG A 69 10.54 12.24 15.93
CA ARG A 69 11.26 11.08 16.46
C ARG A 69 12.76 11.19 16.18
N VAL A 70 13.13 11.50 14.93
CA VAL A 70 14.53 11.67 14.52
C VAL A 70 15.18 12.79 15.33
N LYS A 71 14.53 13.95 15.47
CA LYS A 71 15.05 15.07 16.26
C LYS A 71 15.31 14.67 17.72
N ILE A 72 14.32 14.07 18.39
CA ILE A 72 14.46 13.67 19.80
C ILE A 72 15.52 12.55 19.94
N ALA A 73 15.60 11.63 18.99
CA ALA A 73 16.61 10.58 19.00
C ALA A 73 18.03 11.13 18.86
N LYS A 74 18.24 12.18 18.06
CA LYS A 74 19.53 12.90 17.98
C LYS A 74 19.88 13.56 19.30
N GLU A 75 18.93 14.27 19.92
CA GLU A 75 19.11 14.91 21.22
C GLU A 75 19.48 13.88 22.30
N LEU A 76 18.76 12.75 22.37
CA LEU A 76 19.06 11.68 23.31
C LEU A 76 20.43 11.04 23.04
N ALA A 77 20.75 10.74 21.77
CA ALA A 77 22.02 10.16 21.37
C ALA A 77 23.20 11.06 21.78
N GLN A 78 23.06 12.38 21.62
CA GLN A 78 24.06 13.35 22.03
C GLN A 78 24.30 13.32 23.56
N VAL A 79 23.23 13.23 24.36
CA VAL A 79 23.35 13.22 25.83
C VAL A 79 23.99 11.93 26.35
N ILE A 80 23.72 10.78 25.72
CA ILE A 80 24.25 9.48 26.16
C ILE A 80 25.58 9.10 25.49
N GLY A 81 26.15 9.97 24.65
CA GLY A 81 27.40 9.70 23.92
C GLY A 81 27.27 8.59 22.87
N ALA A 82 26.10 8.44 22.26
CA ALA A 82 25.88 7.59 21.09
C ALA A 82 26.09 8.38 19.79
N ASN A 83 26.05 7.69 18.64
CA ASN A 83 26.12 8.34 17.34
C ASN A 83 24.85 9.18 17.11
N PHE A 84 24.99 10.51 17.09
CA PHE A 84 23.88 11.45 16.90
C PHE A 84 23.70 11.89 15.44
N GLU A 85 24.64 11.61 14.54
CA GLU A 85 24.48 11.94 13.11
C GLU A 85 23.43 11.03 12.46
N VAL A 86 23.50 9.74 12.78
CA VAL A 86 22.58 8.70 12.30
C VAL A 86 22.07 7.90 13.51
N PRO A 87 21.13 8.44 14.30
CA PRO A 87 20.69 7.79 15.53
C PRO A 87 19.87 6.54 15.22
N ARG A 88 20.43 5.36 15.50
CA ARG A 88 19.70 4.08 15.43
C ARG A 88 19.08 3.73 16.78
N LEU A 89 17.81 3.34 16.77
CA LEU A 89 17.07 3.07 18.00
C LEU A 89 17.70 1.95 18.84
N LEU A 90 18.20 0.90 18.19
CA LEU A 90 18.87 -0.22 18.87
C LEU A 90 20.24 0.17 19.44
N GLU A 91 20.97 1.09 18.80
CA GLU A 91 22.23 1.60 19.33
C GLU A 91 22.02 2.47 20.56
N ILE A 92 20.99 3.33 20.54
CA ILE A 92 20.55 4.11 21.70
C ILE A 92 20.16 3.16 22.84
N ALA A 93 19.37 2.12 22.54
CA ALA A 93 18.94 1.13 23.53
C ALA A 93 20.12 0.35 24.16
N ALA A 94 21.20 0.13 23.42
CA ALA A 94 22.40 -0.56 23.92
C ALA A 94 23.25 0.32 24.87
N LYS A 95 23.17 1.64 24.74
CA LYS A 95 23.89 2.62 25.58
C LYS A 95 23.12 3.02 26.83
N LEU A 96 21.83 2.72 26.90
CA LEU A 96 20.98 3.00 28.05
C LEU A 96 21.03 1.89 29.10
N PRO A 97 20.71 2.21 30.37
CA PRO A 97 20.49 1.20 31.40
C PRO A 97 19.46 0.14 30.98
N PRO A 98 19.56 -1.11 31.46
CA PRO A 98 18.73 -2.23 31.00
C PRO A 98 17.22 -1.96 31.01
N ALA A 99 16.70 -1.33 32.07
CA ALA A 99 15.28 -1.01 32.18
C ALA A 99 14.77 -0.10 31.03
N PHE A 100 15.57 0.89 30.64
CA PHE A 100 15.23 1.82 29.57
C PHE A 100 15.48 1.22 28.18
N GLY A 101 16.59 0.48 28.03
CA GLY A 101 16.98 -0.17 26.79
C GLY A 101 15.99 -1.25 26.36
N THR A 102 15.50 -2.07 27.28
CA THR A 102 14.51 -3.13 26.97
C THR A 102 13.24 -2.54 26.37
N LYS A 103 12.67 -1.49 26.97
CA LYS A 103 11.48 -0.83 26.42
C LYS A 103 11.66 -0.33 24.98
N LEU A 104 12.82 0.26 24.65
CA LEU A 104 13.09 0.71 23.27
C LEU A 104 13.22 -0.46 22.28
N ARG A 105 13.77 -1.60 22.72
CA ARG A 105 13.84 -2.81 21.88
C ARG A 105 12.44 -3.39 21.64
N ASP A 106 11.59 -3.40 22.65
CA ASP A 106 10.20 -3.85 22.53
C ASP A 106 9.43 -2.96 21.56
N GLN A 107 9.54 -1.64 21.71
CA GLN A 107 8.95 -0.67 20.79
C GLN A 107 9.47 -0.83 19.35
N HIS A 108 10.78 -1.08 19.18
CA HIS A 108 11.35 -1.39 17.87
C HIS A 108 10.74 -2.65 17.25
N ALA A 109 10.62 -3.73 18.02
CA ALA A 109 10.04 -4.98 17.54
C ALA A 109 8.57 -4.80 17.11
N VAL A 110 7.80 -4.02 17.87
CA VAL A 110 6.42 -3.69 17.51
C VAL A 110 6.36 -2.87 16.22
N LEU A 111 7.18 -1.82 16.08
CA LEU A 111 7.24 -1.01 14.86
C LEU A 111 7.59 -1.86 13.63
N ASP A 112 8.60 -2.72 13.76
CA ASP A 112 9.05 -3.59 12.67
C ASP A 112 7.94 -4.56 12.23
N LEU A 113 7.21 -5.15 13.17
CA LEU A 113 6.03 -5.97 12.87
C LEU A 113 4.94 -5.18 12.14
N GLN A 114 4.65 -3.96 12.59
CA GLN A 114 3.63 -3.09 11.99
C GLN A 114 4.00 -2.69 10.55
N VAL A 115 5.27 -2.34 10.30
CA VAL A 115 5.78 -1.99 8.97
C VAL A 115 5.66 -3.18 8.01
N ARG A 116 6.05 -4.39 8.45
CA ARG A 116 5.88 -5.61 7.64
C ARG A 116 4.42 -5.83 7.27
N ARG A 117 3.51 -5.73 8.24
CA ARG A 117 2.08 -5.93 8.02
C ARG A 117 1.47 -4.89 7.08
N VAL A 118 1.87 -3.62 7.19
CA VAL A 118 1.47 -2.57 6.23
C VAL A 118 1.92 -2.94 4.81
N ASN A 119 3.18 -3.36 4.64
CA ASN A 119 3.71 -3.73 3.32
C ASN A 119 2.98 -4.94 2.73
N GLU A 120 2.66 -5.94 3.55
CA GLU A 120 1.90 -7.12 3.13
C GLU A 120 0.50 -6.73 2.64
N ILE A 121 -0.29 -6.03 3.46
CA ILE A 121 -1.67 -5.65 3.09
C ILE A 121 -1.67 -4.72 1.87
N ASN A 122 -0.74 -3.77 1.81
CA ASN A 122 -0.65 -2.86 0.68
C ASN A 122 -0.32 -3.58 -0.63
N ARG A 123 0.54 -4.61 -0.58
CA ARG A 123 0.84 -5.45 -1.74
C ARG A 123 -0.38 -6.25 -2.18
N ASP A 124 -1.12 -6.82 -1.24
CA ASP A 124 -2.35 -7.57 -1.54
C ASP A 124 -3.40 -6.64 -2.20
N ASN A 125 -3.58 -5.43 -1.68
CA ASN A 125 -4.47 -4.43 -2.25
C ASN A 125 -4.03 -4.03 -3.67
N GLU A 126 -2.73 -3.85 -3.91
CA GLU A 126 -2.19 -3.56 -5.24
C GLU A 126 -2.50 -4.67 -6.24
N GLU A 127 -2.40 -5.95 -5.83
CA GLU A 127 -2.73 -7.09 -6.66
C GLU A 127 -4.22 -7.12 -7.03
N LEU A 128 -5.12 -6.83 -6.08
CA LEU A 128 -6.56 -6.71 -6.33
C LEU A 128 -6.87 -5.63 -7.37
N VAL A 129 -6.27 -4.44 -7.22
CA VAL A 129 -6.46 -3.34 -8.18
C VAL A 129 -5.95 -3.73 -9.57
N ARG A 130 -4.76 -4.33 -9.67
CA ARG A 130 -4.19 -4.77 -10.96
C ARG A 130 -5.07 -5.82 -11.63
N SER A 131 -5.59 -6.79 -10.88
CA SER A 131 -6.51 -7.80 -11.39
C SER A 131 -7.80 -7.16 -11.94
N ALA A 132 -8.43 -6.27 -11.16
CA ALA A 132 -9.64 -5.57 -11.58
C ALA A 132 -9.44 -4.78 -12.88
N LEU A 133 -8.33 -4.02 -12.99
CA LEU A 133 -7.99 -3.27 -14.20
C LEU A 133 -7.76 -4.19 -15.42
N THR A 134 -7.10 -5.33 -15.21
CA THR A 134 -6.85 -6.32 -16.28
C THR A 134 -8.17 -6.88 -16.82
N HIS A 135 -9.11 -7.20 -15.93
CA HIS A 135 -10.44 -7.68 -16.33
C HIS A 135 -11.23 -6.63 -17.10
N VAL A 136 -11.23 -5.37 -16.65
CA VAL A 136 -11.91 -4.27 -17.35
C VAL A 136 -11.30 -4.05 -18.74
N GLN A 137 -9.97 -4.05 -18.87
CA GLN A 137 -9.30 -3.90 -20.16
C GLN A 137 -9.63 -5.05 -21.12
N GLY A 138 -9.67 -6.29 -20.61
CA GLY A 138 -10.06 -7.47 -21.40
C GLY A 138 -11.51 -7.37 -21.89
N ALA A 139 -12.43 -6.95 -21.03
CA ALA A 139 -13.84 -6.74 -21.40
C ALA A 139 -13.98 -5.63 -22.46
N MET A 140 -13.27 -4.51 -22.31
CA MET A 140 -13.27 -3.44 -23.31
C MET A 140 -12.72 -3.90 -24.67
N ASN A 141 -11.65 -4.70 -24.68
CA ASN A 141 -11.09 -5.26 -25.90
C ASN A 141 -12.08 -6.22 -26.58
N ALA A 142 -12.73 -7.12 -25.83
CA ALA A 142 -13.74 -8.03 -26.38
C ALA A 142 -14.94 -7.28 -26.99
N ILE A 143 -15.40 -6.20 -26.35
CA ILE A 143 -16.45 -5.33 -26.89
C ILE A 143 -15.96 -4.69 -28.20
N ARG A 144 -14.73 -4.15 -28.21
CA ARG A 144 -14.13 -3.55 -29.41
C ARG A 144 -14.06 -4.56 -30.56
N ASP A 145 -13.57 -5.76 -30.31
CA ASP A 145 -13.42 -6.80 -31.32
C ASP A 145 -14.78 -7.20 -31.91
N THR A 146 -15.80 -7.37 -31.05
CA THR A 146 -17.18 -7.64 -31.50
C THR A 146 -17.76 -6.51 -32.36
N LEU A 147 -17.50 -5.25 -32.01
CA LEU A 147 -17.97 -4.09 -32.78
C LEU A 147 -17.24 -3.93 -34.12
N VAL A 148 -15.98 -4.37 -34.21
CA VAL A 148 -15.19 -4.36 -35.44
C VAL A 148 -15.61 -5.51 -36.36
N ASP A 149 -15.84 -6.72 -35.82
CA ASP A 149 -16.19 -7.91 -36.62
C ASP A 149 -17.59 -7.76 -37.27
N ASN A 150 -18.53 -7.08 -36.61
CA ASN A 150 -19.86 -6.75 -37.14
C ASN A 150 -19.85 -5.76 -38.33
N LYS A 151 -18.74 -5.03 -38.59
CA LYS A 151 -18.62 -4.18 -39.78
C LYS A 151 -18.24 -4.97 -41.04
N THR A 152 -17.66 -6.15 -40.88
CA THR A 152 -17.13 -6.96 -42.00
C THR A 152 -18.17 -7.93 -42.56
N TYR A 153 -19.16 -8.36 -41.77
CA TYR A 153 -20.18 -9.33 -42.19
C TYR A 153 -21.33 -8.76 -43.06
N LYS A 154 -21.29 -7.48 -43.44
CA LYS A 154 -22.33 -6.83 -44.29
C LYS A 154 -21.88 -6.50 -45.71
N LYS A 155 -20.73 -6.98 -46.17
CA LYS A 155 -20.19 -6.65 -47.50
C LYS A 155 -19.88 -7.85 -48.39
N ASP A 156 -20.67 -8.92 -48.29
CA ASP A 156 -20.76 -9.89 -49.39
C ASP A 156 -22.10 -10.63 -49.39
N SER A 157 -23.10 -9.97 -49.97
CA SER A 157 -24.28 -10.63 -50.52
C SER A 157 -24.65 -9.97 -51.85
N ALA A 158 -23.66 -9.86 -52.74
CA ALA A 158 -23.94 -9.70 -54.16
C ALA A 158 -24.25 -11.08 -54.74
N ILE A 159 -25.47 -11.57 -54.48
CA ILE A 159 -26.07 -12.64 -55.29
C ILE A 159 -26.35 -12.03 -56.66
N ASN A 160 -25.36 -12.07 -57.55
CA ASN A 160 -25.60 -11.87 -58.97
C ASN A 160 -25.95 -13.21 -59.60
N LYS A 161 -27.27 -13.42 -59.74
CA LYS A 161 -27.88 -14.48 -60.54
C LYS A 161 -27.33 -14.40 -61.96
N ASN A 162 -26.58 -15.41 -62.39
CA ASN A 162 -26.37 -15.66 -63.81
C ASN A 162 -27.25 -16.86 -64.21
N PRO A 163 -28.25 -16.71 -65.10
CA PRO A 163 -29.00 -17.84 -65.59
C PRO A 163 -28.35 -18.42 -66.86
N LYS A 164 -28.31 -19.75 -66.91
CA LYS A 164 -28.04 -20.64 -68.06
C LYS A 164 -26.57 -21.03 -68.32
N SER A 165 -26.21 -22.27 -68.00
CA SER A 165 -26.14 -23.38 -68.99
C SER A 165 -25.22 -24.51 -68.50
N GLY A 166 -25.66 -25.76 -68.66
CA GLY A 166 -24.86 -26.99 -68.51
C GLY A 166 -25.04 -27.69 -67.16
N ARG A 167 -26.00 -28.62 -66.99
CA ARG A 167 -25.85 -30.06 -67.29
C ARG A 167 -24.56 -30.59 -66.65
N LEU A 168 -24.64 -31.23 -65.48
CA LEU A 168 -24.60 -32.69 -65.36
C LEU A 168 -25.52 -33.20 -64.23
N VAL A 169 -26.39 -34.13 -64.59
CA VAL A 169 -27.24 -34.96 -63.72
C VAL A 169 -26.68 -36.39 -63.72
N SER A 170 -26.94 -37.11 -62.61
CA SER A 170 -26.84 -38.57 -62.38
C SER A 170 -25.44 -39.13 -62.03
N ARG A 171 -25.30 -40.06 -61.08
CA ARG A 171 -26.20 -41.18 -60.73
C ARG A 171 -25.93 -41.70 -59.30
N GLU A 172 -26.96 -41.77 -58.45
CA GLU A 172 -27.05 -42.75 -57.36
C GLU A 172 -27.94 -43.90 -57.86
N ALA A 173 -27.38 -45.11 -57.85
CA ALA A 173 -28.04 -46.43 -57.77
C ALA A 173 -26.95 -47.50 -57.72
#